data_AF-A0A844MNU6-F1
#
_entry.id   AF-A0A844MNU6-F1
#
_cell.length_a   1.000
_cell.length_b   1.000
_cell.length_c   1.000
_cell.angle_alpha   90.00
_cell.angle_beta   90.00
_cell.angle_gamma   90.00
#
_symmetry.space_group_name_H-M   'P 1'
#
loop_
_entity.id
_entity.type
_entity.pdbx_description
1 polymer ?
#
loop_
_entity_poly.entity_id
_entity_poly.type
_entity_poly.pdbx_seq_one_letter_code
_entity_poly.pdbx_strand_id
1 'polypeptide(L)'
;MKILYKKILNLELWHDFYLGQPDPPGVLPANYDISRTLELVPTQECRRLLANLRWVFRPQLYGASIFANVNVAASGEFFTVVPVDRPYRLTFWLVVRDRYFANFTNLPLTGNRQQIYYFSNLFDNQGHALFLTRPLSAYTANTEYQVGELVTQAGRTLEAFIYQANASDSPNPNEWDTFPATEYVSQRDRLPIQKTYRTQVIANANPGETYRFTLIDSNEQESWAVDETVPDTHNLGEPFSVSISFAGQRPGHYQLLENNTQVAEFVLVDNSVPEACALVEILLNSNLVPSNFSLLQSSAGKTFIQPKTYIIRFKNRATRWRYRYERPHGCNAENLPNDFNLIDARTYATIRPIGLRQRSDSLLNDCKDRPLPSPNAALIQPETDESQRVTSIFSDIYL
;
A
#
# COMPACT_ATOMS: atom_id res chain seq x y z
N MET A 1 1.12 11.89 -41.54
CA MET A 1 1.89 10.88 -40.77
C MET A 1 1.00 10.37 -39.64
N LYS A 2 0.79 9.06 -39.50
CA LYS A 2 -0.09 8.49 -38.47
C LYS A 2 0.70 8.32 -37.16
N ILE A 3 0.30 9.02 -36.10
CA ILE A 3 0.90 8.86 -34.77
C ILE A 3 0.42 7.54 -34.17
N LEU A 4 1.34 6.71 -33.67
CA LEU A 4 1.03 5.41 -33.09
C LEU A 4 1.31 5.42 -31.59
N TYR A 5 0.31 5.05 -30.80
CA TYR A 5 0.45 4.84 -29.36
C TYR A 5 0.34 3.35 -29.03
N LYS A 6 1.25 2.87 -28.19
CA LYS A 6 1.21 1.51 -27.63
C LYS A 6 1.25 1.56 -26.11
N LYS A 7 0.46 0.70 -25.48
CA LYS A 7 0.44 0.55 -24.03
C LYS A 7 1.81 0.06 -23.57
N ILE A 8 2.39 0.75 -22.59
CA ILE A 8 3.66 0.37 -21.96
C ILE A 8 3.45 -0.11 -20.52
N LEU A 9 2.44 0.40 -19.83
CA LEU A 9 2.18 0.03 -18.44
C LEU A 9 0.68 0.00 -18.16
N ASN A 10 0.24 -1.02 -17.44
CA ASN A 10 -0.99 -1.01 -16.66
C ASN A 10 -0.64 -0.93 -15.17
N LEU A 11 -1.26 0.00 -14.46
CA LEU A 11 -1.26 0.06 -13.00
C LEU A 11 -2.65 -0.37 -12.55
N GLU A 12 -2.77 -1.56 -11.96
CA GLU A 12 -4.03 -2.11 -11.51
C GLU A 12 -4.15 -2.05 -9.99
N LEU A 13 -5.32 -1.58 -9.54
CA LEU A 13 -5.72 -1.51 -8.15
C LEU A 13 -6.71 -2.64 -7.91
N TRP A 14 -6.28 -3.64 -7.15
CA TRP A 14 -7.09 -4.81 -6.80
C TRP A 14 -7.57 -4.67 -5.37
N HIS A 15 -8.82 -5.04 -5.10
CA HIS A 15 -9.33 -5.04 -3.74
C HIS A 15 -10.36 -6.14 -3.51
N ASP A 16 -10.09 -6.98 -2.52
CA ASP A 16 -10.88 -8.18 -2.25
C ASP A 16 -12.31 -7.88 -1.79
N PHE A 17 -12.61 -6.65 -1.35
CA PHE A 17 -13.98 -6.24 -1.01
C PHE A 17 -14.90 -6.31 -2.24
N TYR A 18 -14.37 -6.01 -3.41
CA TYR A 18 -15.08 -6.05 -4.69
C TYR A 18 -14.91 -7.37 -5.42
N LEU A 19 -13.74 -8.01 -5.30
CA LEU A 19 -13.44 -9.27 -5.99
C LEU A 19 -14.09 -10.49 -5.34
N GLY A 20 -14.35 -10.44 -4.02
CA GLY A 20 -15.00 -11.53 -3.30
C GLY A 20 -14.20 -12.83 -3.22
N GLN A 21 -12.95 -12.86 -3.67
CA GLN A 21 -12.14 -14.09 -3.71
C GLN A 21 -10.78 -13.87 -3.03
N PRO A 22 -10.31 -14.81 -2.21
CA PRO A 22 -8.91 -14.83 -1.79
C PRO A 22 -8.00 -15.22 -2.97
N ASP A 23 -8.48 -16.06 -3.87
CA ASP A 23 -7.77 -16.44 -5.09
C ASP A 23 -7.65 -15.23 -6.04
N PRO A 24 -6.45 -14.92 -6.51
CA PRO A 24 -6.26 -13.85 -7.48
C PRO A 24 -6.96 -14.22 -8.80
N PRO A 25 -7.79 -13.33 -9.36
CA PRO A 25 -8.40 -13.58 -10.66
C PRO A 25 -7.31 -13.58 -11.75
N GLY A 26 -7.39 -14.52 -12.70
CA GLY A 26 -6.51 -14.47 -13.88
C GLY A 26 -6.76 -13.24 -14.76
N VAL A 27 -8.00 -12.72 -14.75
CA VAL A 27 -8.41 -11.47 -15.40
C VAL A 27 -9.47 -10.80 -14.51
N LEU A 28 -9.37 -9.49 -14.33
CA LEU A 28 -10.38 -8.73 -13.58
C LEU A 28 -11.80 -8.92 -14.15
N PRO A 29 -12.83 -9.10 -13.30
CA PRO A 29 -14.21 -9.17 -13.76
C PRO A 29 -14.60 -7.94 -14.59
N ALA A 30 -15.42 -8.13 -15.63
CA ALA A 30 -15.82 -7.03 -16.53
C ALA A 30 -16.58 -5.89 -15.83
N ASN A 31 -17.19 -6.17 -14.69
CA ASN A 31 -17.92 -5.22 -13.84
C ASN A 31 -17.08 -4.66 -12.67
N TYR A 32 -15.79 -4.97 -12.61
CA TYR A 32 -14.91 -4.48 -11.55
C TYR A 32 -14.61 -2.98 -11.75
N ASP A 33 -15.08 -2.16 -10.79
CA ASP A 33 -14.89 -0.71 -10.76
C ASP A 33 -14.52 -0.28 -9.34
N ILE A 34 -13.25 0.07 -9.16
CA ILE A 34 -12.72 0.66 -7.92
C ILE A 34 -12.51 2.18 -8.04
N SER A 35 -12.76 2.77 -9.22
CA SER A 35 -12.47 4.20 -9.50
C SER A 35 -13.29 5.19 -8.66
N ARG A 36 -14.39 4.70 -8.07
CA ARG A 36 -15.20 5.43 -7.09
C ARG A 36 -14.60 5.44 -5.68
N THR A 37 -13.67 4.53 -5.41
CA THR A 37 -13.02 4.35 -4.10
C THR A 37 -11.57 4.82 -4.14
N LEU A 38 -10.82 4.47 -5.18
CA LEU A 38 -9.42 4.80 -5.35
C LEU A 38 -9.16 5.40 -6.73
N GLU A 39 -8.30 6.41 -6.78
CA GLU A 39 -7.88 7.04 -8.03
C GLU A 39 -6.37 7.23 -8.06
N LEU A 40 -5.74 6.91 -9.20
CA LEU A 40 -4.36 7.27 -9.47
C LEU A 40 -4.31 8.64 -10.17
N VAL A 41 -3.57 9.57 -9.58
CA VAL A 41 -3.39 10.93 -10.12
C VAL A 41 -1.90 11.19 -10.34
N PRO A 42 -1.43 11.44 -11.58
CA PRO A 42 -0.04 11.77 -11.81
C PRO A 42 0.31 13.10 -11.11
N THR A 43 1.47 13.13 -10.45
CA THR A 43 2.00 14.37 -9.87
C THR A 43 2.20 15.42 -10.98
N GLN A 44 2.35 16.70 -10.60
CA GLN A 44 2.66 17.75 -11.59
C GLN A 44 3.90 17.40 -12.43
N GLU A 45 4.90 16.80 -11.78
CA GLU A 45 6.19 16.50 -12.38
C GLU A 45 6.09 15.29 -13.30
N CYS A 46 5.32 14.28 -12.88
CA CYS A 46 4.97 13.14 -13.72
C CYS A 46 4.23 13.59 -14.98
N ARG A 47 3.26 14.52 -14.87
CA ARG A 47 2.54 15.06 -16.05
C ARG A 47 3.48 15.74 -17.04
N ARG A 48 4.42 16.57 -16.55
CA ARG A 48 5.45 17.22 -17.38
C ARG A 48 6.36 16.19 -18.05
N LEU A 49 6.80 15.19 -17.28
CA LEU A 49 7.67 14.13 -17.78
C LEU A 49 6.97 13.28 -18.86
N LEU A 50 5.74 12.85 -18.62
CA LEU A 50 4.95 12.11 -19.61
C LEU A 50 4.77 12.93 -20.89
N ALA A 51 4.46 14.23 -20.79
CA ALA A 51 4.36 15.10 -21.96
C ALA A 51 5.69 15.18 -22.75
N ASN A 52 6.83 15.34 -22.05
CA ASN A 52 8.16 15.40 -22.66
C ASN A 52 8.54 14.09 -23.37
N LEU A 53 8.17 12.95 -22.79
CA LEU A 53 8.36 11.63 -23.39
C LEU A 53 7.33 11.31 -24.49
N ARG A 54 6.33 12.20 -24.70
CA ARG A 54 5.16 11.99 -25.56
C ARG A 54 4.36 10.75 -25.16
N TRP A 55 4.24 10.51 -23.87
CA TRP A 55 3.45 9.44 -23.28
C TRP A 55 2.12 10.01 -22.76
N VAL A 56 1.10 9.16 -22.71
CA VAL A 56 -0.26 9.54 -22.31
C VAL A 56 -0.69 8.66 -21.15
N PHE A 57 -1.05 9.30 -20.04
CA PHE A 57 -1.74 8.65 -18.92
C PHE A 57 -3.25 8.62 -19.18
N ARG A 58 -3.88 7.47 -18.95
CA ARG A 58 -5.33 7.29 -19.07
C ARG A 58 -5.87 6.58 -17.83
N PRO A 59 -6.69 7.25 -17.00
CA PRO A 59 -7.44 6.58 -15.92
C PRO A 59 -8.28 5.42 -16.47
N GLN A 60 -8.44 4.38 -15.66
CA GLN A 60 -9.27 3.21 -15.92
C GLN A 60 -10.19 2.95 -14.70
N LEU A 61 -11.22 2.12 -14.87
CA LEU A 61 -12.10 1.72 -13.75
C LEU A 61 -11.36 0.99 -12.62
N TYR A 62 -10.21 0.42 -12.93
CA TYR A 62 -9.40 -0.42 -12.04
C TYR A 62 -7.98 0.14 -11.81
N GLY A 63 -7.75 1.43 -12.08
CA GLY A 63 -6.44 2.06 -11.93
C GLY A 63 -6.11 2.96 -13.12
N ALA A 64 -5.02 2.68 -13.83
CA ALA A 64 -4.61 3.48 -14.99
C ALA A 64 -3.77 2.71 -16.02
N SER A 65 -3.71 3.23 -17.23
CA SER A 65 -2.81 2.77 -18.28
C SER A 65 -1.94 3.91 -18.80
N ILE A 66 -0.68 3.60 -19.13
CA ILE A 66 0.25 4.52 -19.77
C ILE A 66 0.51 4.03 -21.19
N PHE A 67 0.47 4.95 -22.14
CA PHE A 67 0.70 4.70 -23.56
C PHE A 67 1.89 5.52 -24.04
N ALA A 68 2.89 4.87 -24.62
CA ALA A 68 4.03 5.53 -25.26
C ALA A 68 3.73 5.81 -26.73
N ASN A 69 4.15 6.97 -27.23
CA ASN A 69 4.25 7.21 -28.66
C ASN A 69 5.44 6.43 -29.20
N VAL A 70 5.21 5.58 -30.20
CA VAL A 70 6.20 4.61 -30.67
C VAL A 70 6.34 4.59 -32.19
N ASN A 71 7.50 4.17 -32.64
CA ASN A 71 7.77 3.72 -34.00
C ASN A 71 7.80 2.19 -34.05
N VAL A 72 7.64 1.63 -35.24
CA VAL A 72 7.73 0.19 -35.49
C VAL A 72 9.11 -0.13 -36.07
N ALA A 73 9.83 -1.06 -35.46
CA ALA A 73 11.07 -1.59 -36.00
C ALA A 73 10.79 -2.58 -37.14
N ALA A 74 11.81 -2.89 -37.95
CA ALA A 74 11.70 -3.92 -38.99
C ALA A 74 11.33 -5.31 -38.42
N SER A 75 11.69 -5.58 -37.16
CA SER A 75 11.31 -6.79 -36.41
C SER A 75 9.83 -6.83 -36.02
N GLY A 76 9.08 -5.73 -36.18
CA GLY A 76 7.71 -5.57 -35.68
C GLY A 76 7.62 -5.09 -34.23
N GLU A 77 8.75 -5.01 -33.53
CA GLU A 77 8.81 -4.47 -32.17
C GLU A 77 8.59 -2.95 -32.13
N PHE A 78 8.18 -2.45 -30.97
CA PHE A 78 7.90 -1.03 -30.79
C PHE A 78 9.00 -0.36 -29.95
N PHE A 79 9.50 0.77 -30.44
CA PHE A 79 10.44 1.61 -29.70
C PHE A 79 9.90 3.03 -29.57
N THR A 80 10.22 3.70 -28.47
CA THR A 80 9.70 5.03 -28.18
C THR A 80 10.19 6.05 -29.20
N VAL A 81 9.33 7.01 -29.56
CA VAL A 81 9.71 8.12 -30.45
C VAL A 81 10.74 9.02 -29.77
N VAL A 82 10.59 9.24 -28.46
CA VAL A 82 11.57 9.93 -27.61
C VAL A 82 12.33 8.86 -26.83
N PRO A 83 13.65 8.68 -27.06
CA PRO A 83 14.45 7.74 -26.29
C PRO A 83 14.42 8.05 -24.79
N VAL A 84 14.48 6.99 -23.97
CA VAL A 84 14.71 7.12 -22.54
C VAL A 84 16.17 6.79 -22.30
N ASP A 85 17.00 7.83 -22.30
CA ASP A 85 18.47 7.77 -22.27
C ASP A 85 19.07 8.07 -20.89
N ARG A 86 18.22 8.40 -19.92
CA ARG A 86 18.59 8.63 -18.52
C ARG A 86 17.51 8.12 -17.57
N PRO A 87 17.87 7.90 -16.29
CA PRO A 87 16.89 7.53 -15.28
C PRO A 87 15.77 8.55 -15.14
N TYR A 88 14.54 8.06 -15.07
CA TYR A 88 13.35 8.88 -14.78
C TYR A 88 12.47 8.22 -13.72
N ARG A 89 11.64 9.03 -13.05
CA ARG A 89 10.66 8.58 -12.05
C ARG A 89 9.27 9.06 -12.44
N LEU A 90 8.35 8.14 -12.62
CA LEU A 90 6.93 8.44 -12.81
C LEU A 90 6.25 8.32 -11.44
N THR A 91 5.74 9.43 -10.93
CA THR A 91 5.09 9.47 -9.61
C THR A 91 3.59 9.71 -9.72
N PHE A 92 2.81 9.00 -8.93
CA PHE A 92 1.35 9.09 -8.87
C PHE A 92 0.87 9.11 -7.43
N TRP A 93 -0.03 10.02 -7.11
CA TRP A 93 -0.79 9.98 -5.87
C TRP A 93 -1.91 8.94 -5.99
N LEU A 94 -2.07 8.10 -4.96
CA LEU A 94 -3.26 7.26 -4.79
C LEU A 94 -4.22 7.98 -3.84
N VAL A 95 -5.35 8.43 -4.37
CA VAL A 95 -6.34 9.23 -3.64
C VAL A 95 -7.52 8.34 -3.24
N VAL A 96 -7.92 8.44 -1.97
CA VAL A 96 -9.10 7.75 -1.45
C VAL A 96 -10.32 8.64 -1.62
N ARG A 97 -11.33 8.16 -2.32
CA ARG A 97 -12.60 8.85 -2.57
C ARG A 97 -13.75 8.35 -1.71
N ASP A 98 -13.64 7.13 -1.19
CA ASP A 98 -14.64 6.54 -0.30
C ASP A 98 -14.24 6.77 1.17
N ARG A 99 -15.07 7.51 1.91
CA ARG A 99 -14.86 7.78 3.34
C ARG A 99 -14.84 6.52 4.21
N TYR A 100 -15.39 5.40 3.72
CA TYR A 100 -15.40 4.12 4.43
C TYR A 100 -14.28 3.18 3.98
N PHE A 101 -13.36 3.61 3.11
CA PHE A 101 -12.25 2.77 2.63
C PHE A 101 -11.48 2.10 3.77
N ALA A 102 -11.11 2.86 4.80
CA ALA A 102 -10.41 2.32 5.96
C ALA A 102 -11.23 1.25 6.72
N ASN A 103 -12.56 1.29 6.62
CA ASN A 103 -13.41 0.35 7.35
C ASN A 103 -13.42 -1.03 6.70
N PHE A 104 -13.47 -1.10 5.37
CA PHE A 104 -13.53 -2.39 4.64
C PHE A 104 -12.17 -2.86 4.11
N THR A 105 -11.12 -2.05 4.24
CA THR A 105 -9.76 -2.44 3.87
C THR A 105 -8.99 -2.93 5.09
N ASN A 106 -8.21 -3.98 4.94
CA ASN A 106 -7.33 -4.52 5.98
C ASN A 106 -6.09 -3.64 6.17
N LEU A 107 -6.30 -2.40 6.59
CA LEU A 107 -5.26 -1.45 7.00
C LEU A 107 -5.46 -1.11 8.49
N PRO A 108 -4.49 -0.51 9.17
CA PRO A 108 -4.66 -0.13 10.57
C PRO A 108 -5.78 0.91 10.73
N LEU A 109 -6.71 0.67 11.67
CA LEU A 109 -7.77 1.64 12.00
C LEU A 109 -7.20 2.85 12.77
N THR A 110 -6.12 2.62 13.52
CA THR A 110 -5.39 3.62 14.31
C THR A 110 -4.06 3.96 13.63
N GLY A 111 -4.11 4.47 12.40
CA GLY A 111 -2.92 4.84 11.65
C GLY A 111 -2.29 6.15 12.14
N ASN A 112 -0.95 6.18 12.24
CA ASN A 112 -0.21 7.43 12.36
C ASN A 112 -0.41 8.27 11.09
N ARG A 113 -1.04 9.44 11.22
CA ARG A 113 -1.29 10.41 10.13
C ARG A 113 0.00 11.00 9.54
N GLN A 114 1.15 10.75 10.16
CA GLN A 114 2.47 11.16 9.68
C GLN A 114 3.14 10.08 8.80
N GLN A 115 2.40 9.09 8.31
CA GLN A 115 2.91 8.08 7.40
C GLN A 115 2.02 7.96 6.17
N ILE A 116 2.62 7.60 5.05
CA ILE A 116 1.98 7.36 3.76
C ILE A 116 2.41 6.00 3.23
N TYR A 117 1.54 5.33 2.47
CA TYR A 117 1.94 4.12 1.77
C TYR A 117 2.84 4.47 0.57
N TYR A 118 3.88 3.69 0.33
CA TYR A 118 4.81 3.86 -0.76
C TYR A 118 4.92 2.56 -1.56
N PHE A 119 4.68 2.66 -2.87
CA PHE A 119 4.66 1.52 -3.78
C PHE A 119 5.66 1.76 -4.91
N SER A 120 6.49 0.74 -5.22
CA SER A 120 7.55 0.87 -6.21
C SER A 120 7.84 -0.42 -6.95
N ASN A 121 8.28 -0.29 -8.21
CA ASN A 121 8.77 -1.41 -9.00
C ASN A 121 10.21 -1.82 -8.66
N LEU A 122 10.80 -1.22 -7.62
CA LEU A 122 12.10 -1.63 -7.07
C LEU A 122 12.03 -2.80 -6.08
N PHE A 123 10.85 -3.11 -5.52
CA PHE A 123 10.74 -4.09 -4.45
C PHE A 123 10.87 -5.55 -4.88
N ASP A 124 10.94 -5.81 -6.19
CA ASP A 124 11.03 -7.14 -6.78
C ASP A 124 9.98 -8.12 -6.26
N ASN A 125 8.78 -7.62 -5.93
CA ASN A 125 7.77 -8.43 -5.28
C ASN A 125 6.97 -9.24 -6.32
N GLN A 126 7.42 -10.46 -6.55
CA GLN A 126 6.85 -11.37 -7.55
C GLN A 126 6.00 -12.45 -6.89
N GLY A 127 4.86 -12.74 -7.48
CA GLY A 127 4.02 -13.88 -7.15
C GLY A 127 3.37 -14.45 -8.40
N HIS A 128 2.06 -14.63 -8.37
CA HIS A 128 1.28 -14.86 -9.60
C HIS A 128 1.20 -13.62 -10.51
N ALA A 129 1.69 -12.47 -10.03
CA ALA A 129 1.76 -11.20 -10.73
C ALA A 129 2.96 -10.37 -10.25
N LEU A 130 3.10 -9.16 -10.80
CA LEU A 130 4.14 -8.19 -10.43
C LEU A 130 3.55 -7.16 -9.46
N PHE A 131 3.92 -7.23 -8.20
CA PHE A 131 3.39 -6.36 -7.14
C PHE A 131 4.31 -5.17 -6.90
N LEU A 132 3.71 -4.01 -6.62
CA LEU A 132 4.45 -2.79 -6.23
C LEU A 132 4.58 -2.62 -4.72
N THR A 133 4.05 -3.55 -3.93
CA THR A 133 4.22 -3.58 -2.48
C THR A 133 5.55 -4.22 -2.13
N ARG A 134 6.08 -3.93 -0.95
CA ARG A 134 7.17 -4.72 -0.37
C ARG A 134 6.67 -6.15 -0.13
N PRO A 135 7.51 -7.17 -0.31
CA PRO A 135 7.16 -8.54 0.07
C PRO A 135 6.71 -8.60 1.54
N LEU A 136 5.66 -9.37 1.80
CA LEU A 136 5.20 -9.65 3.16
C LEU A 136 6.31 -10.26 4.02
N SER A 137 6.33 -9.95 5.32
CA SER A 137 7.29 -10.55 6.25
C SER A 137 7.05 -12.06 6.37
N ALA A 138 8.10 -12.85 6.59
CA ALA A 138 7.93 -14.23 7.02
C ALA A 138 7.34 -14.29 8.44
N TYR A 139 6.48 -15.28 8.68
CA TYR A 139 6.04 -15.61 10.03
C TYR A 139 7.23 -15.96 10.91
N THR A 140 7.27 -15.38 12.11
CA THR A 140 8.33 -15.58 13.11
C THR A 140 7.67 -15.92 14.43
N ALA A 141 8.03 -17.07 14.99
CA ALA A 141 7.60 -17.45 16.33
C ALA A 141 8.07 -16.44 17.37
N ASN A 142 7.36 -16.36 18.49
CA ASN A 142 7.64 -15.47 19.59
C ASN A 142 7.68 -13.97 19.22
N THR A 143 6.91 -13.58 18.21
CA THR A 143 6.78 -12.20 17.74
C THR A 143 5.37 -11.69 18.01
N GLU A 144 5.25 -10.38 18.23
CA GLU A 144 3.95 -9.71 18.35
C GLU A 144 3.29 -9.54 16.98
N TYR A 145 2.00 -9.87 16.87
CA TYR A 145 1.19 -9.63 15.67
C TYR A 145 -0.09 -8.88 16.01
N GLN A 146 -0.40 -7.87 15.20
CA GLN A 146 -1.65 -7.11 15.32
C GLN A 146 -2.80 -7.79 14.58
N VAL A 147 -4.05 -7.47 14.96
CA VAL A 147 -5.23 -7.93 14.23
C VAL A 147 -5.17 -7.47 12.77
N GLY A 148 -5.36 -8.40 11.84
CA GLY A 148 -5.30 -8.18 10.40
C GLY A 148 -3.87 -8.17 9.84
N GLU A 149 -2.83 -8.40 10.65
CA GLU A 149 -1.47 -8.43 10.15
C GLU A 149 -1.24 -9.59 9.17
N LEU A 150 -0.56 -9.30 8.06
CA LEU A 150 -0.33 -10.22 6.95
C LEU A 150 1.13 -10.66 6.92
N VAL A 151 1.36 -11.98 6.85
CA VAL A 151 2.69 -12.60 6.77
C VAL A 151 2.70 -13.76 5.78
N THR A 152 3.88 -14.24 5.41
CA THR A 152 4.03 -15.48 4.63
C THR A 152 4.51 -16.64 5.49
N GLN A 153 4.00 -17.84 5.24
CA GLN A 153 4.56 -19.08 5.76
C GLN A 153 4.33 -20.22 4.79
N ALA A 154 5.37 -21.02 4.51
CA ALA A 154 5.27 -22.23 3.67
C ALA A 154 4.56 -22.01 2.31
N GLY A 155 4.85 -20.88 1.65
CA GLY A 155 4.23 -20.53 0.36
C GLY A 155 2.74 -20.19 0.47
N ARG A 156 2.29 -19.73 1.63
CA ARG A 156 0.93 -19.24 1.88
C ARG A 156 0.99 -17.87 2.52
N THR A 157 -0.07 -17.10 2.33
CA THR A 157 -0.27 -15.83 3.03
C THR A 157 -1.18 -16.08 4.24
N LEU A 158 -0.80 -15.58 5.40
CA LEU A 158 -1.56 -15.70 6.64
C LEU A 158 -2.09 -14.32 7.07
N GLU A 159 -3.27 -14.29 7.70
CA GLU A 159 -3.85 -13.09 8.35
C GLU A 159 -4.13 -13.40 9.81
N ALA A 160 -3.63 -12.57 10.73
CA ALA A 160 -3.92 -12.70 12.15
C ALA A 160 -5.36 -12.26 12.46
N PHE A 161 -6.17 -13.12 13.07
CA PHE A 161 -7.54 -12.78 13.49
C PHE A 161 -7.63 -12.04 14.81
N ILE A 162 -6.67 -12.30 15.67
CA ILE A 162 -6.59 -11.75 17.01
C ILE A 162 -5.21 -11.15 17.23
N TYR A 163 -5.15 -10.22 18.15
CA TYR A 163 -3.89 -9.72 18.66
C TYR A 163 -3.11 -10.86 19.33
N GLN A 164 -1.83 -10.98 19.00
CA GLN A 164 -0.91 -11.96 19.59
C GLN A 164 0.27 -11.21 20.17
N ALA A 165 0.40 -11.20 21.50
CA ALA A 165 1.59 -10.62 22.14
C ALA A 165 2.85 -11.47 21.90
N ASN A 166 2.67 -12.79 21.75
CA ASN A 166 3.75 -13.74 21.56
C ASN A 166 3.24 -14.93 20.75
N ALA A 167 3.49 -14.93 19.44
CA ALA A 167 3.00 -15.98 18.54
C ALA A 167 3.65 -17.35 18.83
N SER A 168 2.89 -18.42 18.66
CA SER A 168 3.37 -19.80 18.86
C SER A 168 4.45 -20.21 17.85
N ASP A 169 5.11 -21.36 18.06
CA ASP A 169 6.09 -21.89 17.11
C ASP A 169 5.48 -22.25 15.75
N SER A 170 4.17 -22.54 15.72
CA SER A 170 3.41 -22.82 14.50
C SER A 170 2.07 -22.08 14.54
N PRO A 171 1.64 -21.44 13.44
CA PRO A 171 0.36 -20.72 13.37
C PRO A 171 -0.83 -21.62 13.70
N ASN A 172 -1.58 -21.21 14.71
CA ASN A 172 -2.81 -21.87 15.11
C ASN A 172 -3.96 -21.48 14.16
N PRO A 173 -4.68 -22.44 13.53
CA PRO A 173 -5.82 -22.13 12.66
C PRO A 173 -6.99 -21.37 13.32
N ASN A 174 -7.03 -21.36 14.66
CA ASN A 174 -8.00 -20.57 15.43
C ASN A 174 -7.60 -19.09 15.53
N GLU A 175 -6.33 -18.77 15.30
CA GLU A 175 -5.74 -17.43 15.45
C GLU A 175 -5.36 -16.82 14.10
N TRP A 176 -5.21 -17.66 13.07
CA TRP A 176 -4.78 -17.29 11.74
C TRP A 176 -5.75 -17.79 10.67
N ASP A 177 -5.96 -16.97 9.63
CA ASP A 177 -6.46 -17.45 8.35
C ASP A 177 -5.31 -17.79 7.41
N THR A 178 -5.59 -18.67 6.44
CA THR A 178 -4.63 -19.08 5.43
C THR A 178 -5.18 -18.86 4.04
N PHE A 179 -4.42 -18.16 3.21
CA PHE A 179 -4.73 -17.81 1.83
C PHE A 179 -3.71 -18.43 0.87
N PRO A 180 -4.03 -18.48 -0.44
CA PRO A 180 -3.04 -18.72 -1.49
C PRO A 180 -1.83 -17.76 -1.37
N ALA A 181 -0.71 -18.13 -2.00
CA ALA A 181 0.46 -17.25 -2.10
C ALA A 181 0.10 -15.97 -2.88
N THR A 182 -0.14 -14.87 -2.15
CA THR A 182 -0.42 -13.57 -2.75
C THR A 182 0.10 -12.45 -1.87
N GLU A 183 0.44 -11.36 -2.54
CA GLU A 183 0.95 -10.15 -1.92
C GLU A 183 -0.19 -9.17 -1.71
N TYR A 184 -0.04 -8.35 -0.68
CA TYR A 184 -1.00 -7.33 -0.29
C TYR A 184 -0.27 -6.09 0.23
N VAL A 185 -0.97 -4.96 0.20
CA VAL A 185 -0.56 -3.77 0.95
C VAL A 185 -0.48 -4.11 2.43
N SER A 186 0.62 -3.74 3.07
CA SER A 186 0.92 -4.04 4.46
C SER A 186 1.57 -2.86 5.20
N GLN A 187 1.86 -3.04 6.48
CA GLN A 187 2.59 -2.05 7.30
C GLN A 187 3.99 -1.78 6.77
N ARG A 188 4.61 -2.74 6.06
CA ARG A 188 5.96 -2.57 5.49
C ARG A 188 5.99 -1.50 4.40
N ASP A 189 4.86 -1.22 3.77
CA ASP A 189 4.73 -0.22 2.72
C ASP A 189 4.63 1.21 3.28
N ARG A 190 4.58 1.40 4.60
CA ARG A 190 4.40 2.72 5.20
C ARG A 190 5.74 3.40 5.44
N LEU A 191 5.86 4.62 4.95
CA LEU A 191 7.00 5.49 5.17
C LEU A 191 6.57 6.78 5.87
N PRO A 192 7.45 7.40 6.67
CA PRO A 192 7.20 8.74 7.21
C PRO A 192 6.93 9.75 6.10
N ILE A 193 5.99 10.66 6.35
CA ILE A 193 5.73 11.82 5.52
C ILE A 193 6.69 12.92 5.96
N GLN A 194 7.42 13.47 5.00
CA GLN A 194 8.25 14.65 5.20
C GLN A 194 7.67 15.79 4.35
N LYS A 195 7.44 16.94 4.98
CA LYS A 195 7.10 18.18 4.26
C LYS A 195 8.37 18.87 3.77
N THR A 196 8.24 20.06 3.20
CA THR A 196 9.36 20.84 2.67
C THR A 196 10.38 21.33 3.71
N TYR A 197 10.11 21.18 5.02
CA TYR A 197 11.02 21.61 6.07
C TYR A 197 11.22 20.51 7.11
N ARG A 198 12.44 20.36 7.60
CA ARG A 198 12.81 19.40 8.65
C ARG A 198 13.76 20.06 9.63
N THR A 199 13.52 19.85 10.92
CA THR A 199 14.55 20.06 11.94
C THR A 199 15.35 18.78 12.10
N GLN A 200 16.66 18.85 11.85
CA GLN A 200 17.60 17.76 12.02
C GLN A 200 18.50 18.06 13.22
N VAL A 201 18.64 17.10 14.13
CA VAL A 201 19.46 17.25 15.33
C VAL A 201 20.77 16.49 15.14
N ILE A 202 21.88 17.22 15.18
CA ILE A 202 23.23 16.67 15.22
C ILE A 202 23.56 16.41 16.68
N ALA A 203 23.75 15.15 17.07
CA ALA A 203 23.80 14.77 18.48
C ALA A 203 25.05 15.29 19.23
N ASN A 204 26.22 15.31 18.58
CA ASN A 204 27.50 15.67 19.18
C ASN A 204 28.23 16.70 18.31
N ALA A 205 27.71 17.93 18.25
CA ALA A 205 28.24 18.96 17.38
C ALA A 205 29.41 19.71 18.03
N ASN A 206 30.51 19.92 17.31
CA ASN A 206 31.59 20.80 17.77
C ASN A 206 31.55 22.16 17.06
N PRO A 207 31.89 23.26 17.75
CA PRO A 207 31.93 24.60 17.16
C PRO A 207 32.86 24.65 15.94
N GLY A 208 32.41 25.28 14.86
CA GLY A 208 33.15 25.41 13.60
C GLY A 208 33.14 24.17 12.70
N GLU A 209 32.62 23.02 13.16
CA GLU A 209 32.44 21.87 12.28
C GLU A 209 31.35 22.10 11.24
N THR A 210 31.55 21.56 10.05
CA THR A 210 30.57 21.63 8.95
C THR A 210 30.01 20.25 8.68
N TYR A 211 28.68 20.17 8.63
CA TYR A 211 27.93 18.96 8.37
C TYR A 211 27.26 19.07 7.01
N ARG A 212 27.51 18.10 6.14
CA ARG A 212 26.86 18.01 4.83
C ARG A 212 25.61 17.17 4.93
N PHE A 213 24.49 17.74 4.55
CA PHE A 213 23.24 17.01 4.38
C PHE A 213 22.96 16.78 2.91
N THR A 214 22.61 15.56 2.53
CA THR A 214 22.35 15.18 1.13
C THR A 214 21.03 14.42 1.02
N LEU A 215 20.21 14.72 0.02
CA LEU A 215 19.07 13.88 -0.37
C LEU A 215 19.43 12.99 -1.55
N ILE A 216 19.29 11.68 -1.34
CA ILE A 216 19.39 10.65 -2.37
C ILE A 216 17.98 10.22 -2.76
N ASP A 217 17.65 10.28 -4.04
CA ASP A 217 16.36 9.83 -4.55
C ASP A 217 16.35 8.33 -4.87
N SER A 218 15.19 7.78 -5.25
CA SER A 218 15.08 6.34 -5.58
C SER A 218 15.90 5.90 -6.80
N ASN A 219 16.41 6.81 -7.63
CA ASN A 219 17.36 6.47 -8.69
C ASN A 219 18.81 6.43 -8.18
N GLU A 220 19.02 6.50 -6.85
CA GLU A 220 20.33 6.61 -6.21
C GLU A 220 21.09 7.88 -6.63
N GLN A 221 20.37 8.94 -7.00
CA GLN A 221 20.97 10.21 -7.41
C GLN A 221 20.90 11.26 -6.31
N GLU A 222 22.00 11.97 -6.09
CA GLU A 222 22.01 13.20 -5.31
C GLU A 222 21.12 14.23 -6.01
N SER A 223 20.05 14.62 -5.32
CA SER A 223 19.04 15.56 -5.81
C SER A 223 19.12 16.92 -5.13
N TRP A 224 19.81 16.98 -3.99
CA TRP A 224 19.94 18.15 -3.14
C TRP A 224 21.09 17.94 -2.15
N ALA A 225 21.81 19.00 -1.82
CA ALA A 225 22.74 19.04 -0.71
C ALA A 225 22.83 20.44 -0.11
N VAL A 226 23.18 20.52 1.18
CA VAL A 226 23.55 21.75 1.87
C VAL A 226 24.64 21.45 2.89
N ASP A 227 25.52 22.43 3.10
CA ASP A 227 26.53 22.40 4.15
C ASP A 227 26.11 23.36 5.26
N GLU A 228 26.12 22.89 6.51
CA GLU A 228 25.71 23.66 7.69
C GLU A 228 26.85 23.67 8.70
N THR A 229 27.32 24.86 9.04
CA THR A 229 28.43 25.05 9.96
C THR A 229 27.89 25.38 11.36
N VAL A 230 28.34 24.62 12.35
CA VAL A 230 28.01 24.84 13.76
C VAL A 230 28.64 26.17 14.20
N PRO A 231 27.89 27.12 14.77
CA PRO A 231 28.43 28.40 15.21
C PRO A 231 29.57 28.25 16.23
N ASP A 232 30.58 29.12 16.17
CA ASP A 232 31.70 29.14 17.12
C ASP A 232 31.25 29.34 18.58
N THR A 233 30.05 29.88 18.79
CA THR A 233 29.44 30.09 20.11
C THR A 233 28.72 28.86 20.67
N HIS A 234 28.64 27.77 19.91
CA HIS A 234 28.01 26.52 20.36
C HIS A 234 28.86 25.86 21.46
N ASN A 235 28.23 25.06 22.31
CA ASN A 235 28.95 24.31 23.33
C ASN A 235 29.48 23.00 22.74
N LEU A 236 30.76 22.69 23.04
CA LEU A 236 31.41 21.47 22.56
C LEU A 236 30.62 20.21 22.96
N GLY A 237 30.25 19.39 21.97
CA GLY A 237 29.59 18.10 22.18
C GLY A 237 28.10 18.18 22.48
N GLU A 238 27.50 19.37 22.60
CA GLU A 238 26.07 19.51 22.81
C GLU A 238 25.28 19.30 21.49
N PRO A 239 24.02 18.84 21.56
CA PRO A 239 23.20 18.71 20.36
C PRO A 239 22.97 20.06 19.65
N PHE A 240 23.10 20.07 18.32
CA PHE A 240 22.84 21.25 17.48
C PHE A 240 21.67 20.97 16.53
N SER A 241 20.67 21.86 16.51
CA SER A 241 19.50 21.72 15.65
C SER A 241 19.62 22.57 14.40
N VAL A 242 19.52 21.92 13.24
CA VAL A 242 19.57 22.55 11.92
C VAL A 242 18.18 22.53 11.31
N SER A 243 17.74 23.65 10.73
CA SER A 243 16.49 23.74 9.97
C SER A 243 16.78 23.61 8.48
N ILE A 244 16.47 22.45 7.92
CA ILE A 244 16.73 22.13 6.51
C ILE A 244 15.47 22.38 5.67
N SER A 245 15.65 22.96 4.48
CA SER A 245 14.60 23.21 3.49
C SER A 245 14.79 22.33 2.25
N PHE A 246 13.77 21.55 1.93
CA PHE A 246 13.65 20.75 0.70
C PHE A 246 12.83 21.47 -0.38
N ALA A 247 12.74 22.80 -0.30
CA ALA A 247 12.04 23.58 -1.31
C ALA A 247 12.60 23.31 -2.73
N GLY A 248 11.71 23.10 -3.70
CA GLY A 248 12.07 22.79 -5.08
C GLY A 248 12.34 21.30 -5.35
N GLN A 249 12.42 20.46 -4.32
CA GLN A 249 12.45 19.02 -4.50
C GLN A 249 11.08 18.48 -4.90
N ARG A 250 11.10 17.43 -5.71
CA ARG A 250 9.88 16.83 -6.27
C ARG A 250 9.28 15.84 -5.27
N PRO A 251 7.96 15.62 -5.25
CA PRO A 251 7.39 14.54 -4.47
C PRO A 251 7.97 13.20 -4.87
N GLY A 252 8.35 12.38 -3.89
CA GLY A 252 9.15 11.18 -4.14
C GLY A 252 9.60 10.51 -2.85
N HIS A 253 10.16 9.32 -2.98
CA HIS A 253 10.89 8.66 -1.91
C HIS A 253 12.34 9.16 -1.86
N TYR A 254 12.85 9.41 -0.65
CA TYR A 254 14.18 9.96 -0.40
C TYR A 254 14.83 9.35 0.84
N GLN A 255 16.16 9.25 0.78
CA GLN A 255 17.04 9.05 1.92
C GLN A 255 17.77 10.36 2.23
N LEU A 256 17.80 10.75 3.50
CA LEU A 256 18.60 11.87 3.99
C LEU A 256 19.88 11.33 4.59
N LEU A 257 21.01 11.81 4.07
CA LEU A 257 22.34 11.50 4.59
C LEU A 257 22.89 12.71 5.37
N GLU A 258 23.55 12.45 6.49
CA GLU A 258 24.40 13.38 7.23
C GLU A 258 25.84 12.86 7.12
N ASN A 259 26.73 13.62 6.48
CA ASN A 259 28.11 13.22 6.20
C ASN A 259 28.20 11.79 5.59
N ASN A 260 27.34 11.50 4.60
CA ASN A 260 27.18 10.20 3.92
C ASN A 260 26.57 9.07 4.77
N THR A 261 26.16 9.33 6.01
CA THR A 261 25.45 8.36 6.85
C THR A 261 23.96 8.59 6.77
N GLN A 262 23.16 7.56 6.47
CA GLN A 262 21.71 7.70 6.41
C GLN A 262 21.13 7.98 7.79
N VAL A 263 20.44 9.11 7.93
CA VAL A 263 19.76 9.54 9.17
C VAL A 263 18.24 9.52 9.05
N ALA A 264 17.69 9.46 7.84
CA ALA A 264 16.25 9.29 7.62
C ALA A 264 15.91 8.67 6.26
N GLU A 265 14.72 8.06 6.19
CA GLU A 265 14.05 7.59 4.97
C GLU A 265 12.60 8.05 5.03
N PHE A 266 12.08 8.67 3.97
CA PHE A 266 10.74 9.25 3.96
C PHE A 266 10.19 9.44 2.55
N VAL A 267 8.89 9.69 2.47
CA VAL A 267 8.25 10.26 1.29
C VAL A 267 8.16 11.76 1.45
N LEU A 268 8.83 12.50 0.57
CA LEU A 268 8.68 13.94 0.47
C LEU A 268 7.36 14.23 -0.22
N VAL A 269 6.52 15.04 0.42
CA VAL A 269 5.24 15.50 -0.11
C VAL A 269 5.27 17.00 -0.32
N ASP A 270 4.62 17.47 -1.39
CA ASP A 270 4.40 18.90 -1.59
C ASP A 270 3.29 19.43 -0.65
N ASN A 271 3.11 20.75 -0.56
CA ASN A 271 2.04 21.34 0.27
C ASN A 271 0.64 21.30 -0.41
N SER A 272 0.57 20.82 -1.65
CA SER A 272 -0.64 20.80 -2.48
C SER A 272 -1.24 19.40 -2.66
N VAL A 273 -0.80 18.43 -1.85
CA VAL A 273 -1.25 17.04 -2.00
C VAL A 273 -2.78 16.98 -1.89
N PRO A 274 -3.46 16.28 -2.82
CA PRO A 274 -4.82 15.80 -2.54
C PRO A 274 -4.82 14.93 -1.27
N GLU A 275 -5.98 14.52 -0.76
CA GLU A 275 -6.10 13.54 0.33
C GLU A 275 -5.61 12.14 -0.15
N ALA A 276 -4.30 12.03 -0.39
CA ALA A 276 -3.63 10.86 -0.90
C ALA A 276 -3.23 9.96 0.25
N CYS A 277 -3.55 8.67 0.12
CA CYS A 277 -3.13 7.65 1.08
C CYS A 277 -1.80 7.00 0.68
N ALA A 278 -1.39 7.11 -0.59
CA ALA A 278 -0.16 6.51 -1.07
C ALA A 278 0.55 7.36 -2.15
N LEU A 279 1.86 7.13 -2.28
CA LEU A 279 2.67 7.50 -3.42
C LEU A 279 3.07 6.22 -4.18
N VAL A 280 2.77 6.17 -5.48
CA VAL A 280 3.27 5.15 -6.40
C VAL A 280 4.42 5.75 -7.20
N GLU A 281 5.59 5.12 -7.18
CA GLU A 281 6.76 5.56 -7.94
C GLU A 281 7.28 4.44 -8.86
N ILE A 282 7.22 4.67 -10.18
CA ILE A 282 7.71 3.76 -11.20
C ILE A 282 9.01 4.30 -11.78
N LEU A 283 10.10 3.57 -11.58
CA LEU A 283 11.40 3.93 -12.07
C LEU A 283 11.60 3.43 -13.50
N LEU A 284 12.15 4.30 -14.33
CA LEU A 284 12.60 4.02 -15.68
C LEU A 284 14.14 4.00 -15.69
N ASN A 285 14.71 3.10 -14.90
CA ASN A 285 16.16 2.92 -14.76
C ASN A 285 16.48 1.43 -14.82
N SER A 286 16.92 0.96 -15.99
CA SER A 286 17.21 -0.47 -16.22
C SER A 286 18.37 -1.02 -15.39
N ASN A 287 19.18 -0.16 -14.76
CA ASN A 287 20.29 -0.59 -13.91
C ASN A 287 19.85 -0.93 -12.49
N LEU A 288 18.74 -0.34 -12.02
CA LEU A 288 18.22 -0.55 -10.67
C LEU A 288 16.96 -1.40 -10.64
N VAL A 289 16.14 -1.30 -11.68
CA VAL A 289 14.86 -2.01 -11.74
C VAL A 289 15.09 -3.48 -12.08
N PRO A 290 14.53 -4.44 -11.31
CA PRO A 290 14.60 -5.86 -11.63
C PRO A 290 14.07 -6.14 -13.05
N SER A 291 14.69 -7.07 -13.76
CA SER A 291 14.39 -7.32 -15.19
C SER A 291 12.91 -7.64 -15.45
N ASN A 292 12.25 -8.35 -14.54
CA ASN A 292 10.82 -8.67 -14.63
C ASN A 292 9.92 -7.43 -14.56
N PHE A 293 10.38 -6.38 -13.88
CA PHE A 293 9.76 -5.06 -13.73
C PHE A 293 10.33 -3.99 -14.67
N SER A 294 11.21 -4.35 -15.61
CA SER A 294 11.69 -3.38 -16.59
C SER A 294 10.63 -3.13 -17.66
N LEU A 295 10.30 -1.85 -17.86
CA LEU A 295 9.40 -1.39 -18.93
C LEU A 295 10.12 -1.10 -20.23
N LEU A 296 11.45 -1.08 -20.21
CA LEU A 296 12.29 -0.56 -21.28
C LEU A 296 13.49 -1.46 -21.52
N GLN A 297 13.90 -1.57 -22.78
CA GLN A 297 15.11 -2.23 -23.18
C GLN A 297 15.85 -1.37 -24.20
N SER A 298 17.08 -0.97 -23.89
CA SER A 298 17.91 -0.18 -24.81
C SER A 298 18.69 -1.09 -25.75
N SER A 299 18.59 -0.84 -27.06
CA SER A 299 19.34 -1.57 -28.09
C SER A 299 19.59 -0.66 -29.30
N ALA A 300 20.86 -0.59 -29.74
CA ALA A 300 21.29 0.20 -30.90
C ALA A 300 20.78 1.65 -30.92
N GLY A 301 20.85 2.34 -29.77
CA GLY A 301 20.40 3.74 -29.62
C GLY A 301 18.88 3.94 -29.62
N LYS A 302 18.10 2.85 -29.58
CA LYS A 302 16.63 2.87 -29.45
C LYS A 302 16.20 2.31 -28.10
N THR A 303 15.08 2.82 -27.59
CA THR A 303 14.46 2.31 -26.37
C THR A 303 13.19 1.53 -26.73
N PHE A 304 13.27 0.21 -26.70
CA PHE A 304 12.16 -0.69 -26.93
C PHE A 304 11.26 -0.77 -25.69
N ILE A 305 9.95 -0.80 -25.90
CA ILE A 305 8.99 -0.95 -24.80
C ILE A 305 8.81 -2.43 -24.46
N GLN A 306 8.69 -2.72 -23.17
CA GLN A 306 8.38 -4.04 -22.62
C GLN A 306 7.09 -3.89 -21.80
N PRO A 307 5.90 -4.04 -22.41
CA PRO A 307 4.64 -3.78 -21.71
C PRO A 307 4.46 -4.66 -20.48
N LYS A 308 4.12 -4.06 -19.33
CA LYS A 308 3.85 -4.78 -18.08
C LYS A 308 2.52 -4.39 -17.47
N THR A 309 2.01 -5.25 -16.59
CA THR A 309 0.94 -4.94 -15.65
C THR A 309 1.50 -5.06 -14.25
N TYR A 310 1.38 -3.98 -13.46
CA TYR A 310 1.74 -3.96 -12.05
C TYR A 310 0.48 -3.86 -11.20
N ILE A 311 0.51 -4.51 -10.04
CA ILE A 311 -0.64 -4.64 -9.16
C ILE A 311 -0.33 -4.04 -7.78
N ILE A 312 -1.31 -3.30 -7.26
CA ILE A 312 -1.42 -2.97 -5.84
C ILE A 312 -2.71 -3.65 -5.35
N ARG A 313 -2.59 -4.63 -4.45
CA ARG A 313 -3.72 -5.42 -3.96
C ARG A 313 -4.02 -5.10 -2.50
N PHE A 314 -5.26 -4.72 -2.23
CA PHE A 314 -5.77 -4.45 -0.90
C PHE A 314 -6.63 -5.61 -0.41
N LYS A 315 -6.24 -6.19 0.72
CA LYS A 315 -7.05 -7.20 1.41
C LYS A 315 -8.28 -6.54 2.03
N ASN A 316 -9.43 -7.21 1.97
CA ASN A 316 -10.62 -6.79 2.70
C ASN A 316 -10.50 -7.10 4.19
N ARG A 317 -11.03 -6.22 5.03
CA ARG A 317 -11.03 -6.40 6.49
C ARG A 317 -11.91 -7.58 6.88
N ALA A 318 -11.38 -8.50 7.66
CA ALA A 318 -12.17 -9.52 8.34
C ALA A 318 -12.76 -8.98 9.65
N THR A 319 -14.04 -9.25 9.92
CA THR A 319 -14.73 -8.85 11.15
C THR A 319 -15.59 -9.98 11.69
N ARG A 320 -15.79 -10.05 13.01
CA ARG A 320 -16.83 -10.91 13.59
C ARG A 320 -18.19 -10.26 13.41
N TRP A 321 -19.14 -10.97 12.81
CA TRP A 321 -20.46 -10.40 12.54
C TRP A 321 -21.33 -10.63 13.77
N ARG A 322 -21.77 -9.55 14.43
CA ARG A 322 -22.53 -9.59 15.69
C ARG A 322 -23.95 -9.14 15.43
N TYR A 323 -24.89 -10.07 15.55
CA TYR A 323 -26.31 -9.84 15.31
C TYR A 323 -27.02 -9.51 16.62
N ARG A 324 -27.66 -8.35 16.67
CA ARG A 324 -28.35 -7.82 17.86
C ARG A 324 -29.83 -7.65 17.56
N TYR A 325 -30.66 -8.33 18.32
CA TYR A 325 -32.11 -8.27 18.17
C TYR A 325 -32.74 -7.39 19.26
N GLU A 326 -33.81 -6.67 18.91
CA GLU A 326 -34.57 -5.91 19.92
C GLU A 326 -35.23 -6.82 20.98
N ARG A 327 -35.63 -8.03 20.57
CA ARG A 327 -36.29 -9.05 21.39
C ARG A 327 -35.47 -10.34 21.37
N PRO A 328 -35.67 -11.26 22.33
CA PRO A 328 -34.97 -12.53 22.31
C PRO A 328 -35.15 -13.27 20.98
N HIS A 329 -34.06 -13.69 20.33
CA HIS A 329 -34.11 -14.32 19.01
C HIS A 329 -34.64 -15.77 19.07
N GLY A 330 -34.63 -16.37 20.27
CA GLY A 330 -35.12 -17.73 20.51
C GLY A 330 -34.12 -18.83 20.11
N CYS A 331 -32.86 -18.48 19.88
CA CYS A 331 -31.77 -19.44 19.72
C CYS A 331 -31.14 -19.74 21.08
N ASN A 332 -30.61 -20.94 21.24
CA ASN A 332 -29.86 -21.40 22.39
C ASN A 332 -28.59 -22.11 21.90
N ALA A 333 -27.75 -22.59 22.82
CA ALA A 333 -26.50 -23.25 22.45
C ALA A 333 -26.69 -24.57 21.66
N GLU A 334 -27.88 -25.19 21.72
CA GLU A 334 -28.16 -26.47 21.06
C GLU A 334 -28.63 -26.33 19.62
N ASN A 335 -29.28 -25.20 19.28
CA ASN A 335 -29.86 -24.96 17.95
C ASN A 335 -29.17 -23.83 17.16
N LEU A 336 -28.15 -23.20 17.72
CA LEU A 336 -27.37 -22.18 17.02
C LEU A 336 -26.45 -22.84 15.97
N PRO A 337 -26.36 -22.33 14.73
CA PRO A 337 -25.45 -22.90 13.74
C PRO A 337 -23.99 -22.84 14.21
N ASN A 338 -23.19 -23.84 13.79
CA ASN A 338 -21.80 -24.02 14.21
C ASN A 338 -20.87 -22.83 13.89
N ASP A 339 -21.29 -21.94 12.99
CA ASP A 339 -20.53 -20.74 12.63
C ASP A 339 -20.65 -19.62 13.68
N PHE A 340 -21.49 -19.79 14.71
CA PHE A 340 -21.80 -18.77 15.72
C PHE A 340 -21.51 -19.20 17.15
N ASN A 341 -21.19 -18.20 17.98
CA ASN A 341 -21.21 -18.28 19.43
C ASN A 341 -22.38 -17.43 19.97
N LEU A 342 -23.17 -18.03 20.87
CA LEU A 342 -24.20 -17.31 21.62
C LEU A 342 -23.55 -16.38 22.64
N ILE A 343 -23.91 -15.09 22.62
CA ILE A 343 -23.44 -14.11 23.60
C ILE A 343 -24.49 -13.95 24.70
N ASP A 344 -25.73 -13.69 24.33
CA ASP A 344 -26.87 -13.56 25.24
C ASP A 344 -28.19 -13.90 24.50
N ALA A 345 -29.33 -13.75 25.17
CA ALA A 345 -30.65 -14.09 24.58
C ALA A 345 -31.05 -13.22 23.36
N ARG A 346 -30.34 -12.12 23.11
CA ARG A 346 -30.57 -11.14 22.03
C ARG A 346 -29.37 -11.00 21.09
N THR A 347 -28.25 -11.64 21.40
CA THR A 347 -26.98 -11.43 20.69
C THR A 347 -26.27 -12.74 20.43
N TYR A 348 -25.86 -12.97 19.19
CA TYR A 348 -24.88 -13.98 18.82
C TYR A 348 -23.91 -13.41 17.79
N ALA A 349 -22.71 -13.97 17.70
CA ALA A 349 -21.67 -13.50 16.78
C ALA A 349 -20.94 -14.65 16.10
N THR A 350 -20.40 -14.41 14.91
CA THR A 350 -19.62 -15.44 14.21
C THR A 350 -18.38 -15.82 15.02
N ILE A 351 -18.06 -17.11 15.07
CA ILE A 351 -16.88 -17.62 15.79
C ILE A 351 -15.61 -17.05 15.16
N ARG A 352 -15.51 -17.18 13.84
CA ARG A 352 -14.39 -16.67 13.04
C ARG A 352 -14.74 -15.32 12.40
N PRO A 353 -13.75 -14.42 12.24
CA PRO A 353 -13.91 -13.25 11.40
C PRO A 353 -14.22 -13.62 9.95
N ILE A 354 -15.09 -12.85 9.31
CA ILE A 354 -15.44 -12.99 7.90
C ILE A 354 -15.08 -11.69 7.18
N GLY A 355 -14.38 -11.82 6.06
CA GLY A 355 -14.00 -10.71 5.19
C GLY A 355 -15.22 -9.92 4.70
N LEU A 356 -15.22 -8.60 4.89
CA LEU A 356 -16.26 -7.71 4.36
C LEU A 356 -16.25 -7.75 2.83
N ARG A 357 -17.44 -7.78 2.22
CA ARG A 357 -17.60 -7.81 0.76
C ARG A 357 -18.72 -6.88 0.32
N GLN A 358 -18.59 -6.31 -0.87
CA GLN A 358 -19.64 -5.50 -1.48
C GLN A 358 -20.89 -6.36 -1.75
N ARG A 359 -20.67 -7.61 -2.16
CA ARG A 359 -21.70 -8.64 -2.36
C ARG A 359 -21.21 -9.91 -1.69
N SER A 360 -21.96 -10.43 -0.73
CA SER A 360 -21.65 -11.71 -0.11
C SER A 360 -22.00 -12.84 -1.07
N ASP A 361 -21.16 -13.87 -1.15
CA ASP A 361 -21.39 -15.05 -2.00
C ASP A 361 -22.56 -15.89 -1.45
N SER A 362 -22.64 -15.97 -0.11
CA SER A 362 -23.68 -16.65 0.64
C SER A 362 -24.05 -15.83 1.88
N LEU A 363 -25.32 -15.86 2.26
CA LEU A 363 -25.78 -15.32 3.54
C LEU A 363 -25.69 -16.42 4.60
N LEU A 364 -25.34 -16.04 5.83
CA LEU A 364 -25.45 -16.95 6.97
C LEU A 364 -26.93 -17.12 7.33
N ASN A 365 -27.29 -18.22 7.95
CA ASN A 365 -28.65 -18.45 8.43
C ASN A 365 -28.70 -18.39 9.96
N ASP A 366 -29.86 -18.01 10.51
CA ASP A 366 -30.13 -18.11 11.96
C ASP A 366 -30.55 -19.54 12.36
N CYS A 367 -30.86 -19.74 13.65
CA CYS A 367 -31.35 -21.03 14.17
C CYS A 367 -32.74 -21.47 13.64
N LYS A 368 -33.36 -20.66 12.78
CA LYS A 368 -34.65 -20.94 12.11
C LYS A 368 -34.49 -21.01 10.60
N ASP A 369 -33.26 -21.21 10.11
CA ASP A 369 -32.90 -21.24 8.70
C ASP A 369 -33.25 -19.96 7.92
N ARG A 370 -33.36 -18.81 8.61
CA ARG A 370 -33.62 -17.53 7.95
C ARG A 370 -32.32 -16.84 7.58
N PRO A 371 -32.19 -16.31 6.35
CA PRO A 371 -30.98 -15.62 5.92
C PRO A 371 -30.77 -14.34 6.73
N LEU A 372 -29.54 -14.16 7.18
CA LEU A 372 -29.08 -13.01 7.93
C LEU A 372 -28.37 -12.03 6.98
N PRO A 373 -28.61 -10.72 7.13
CA PRO A 373 -27.98 -9.73 6.27
C PRO A 373 -26.47 -9.62 6.56
N SER A 374 -25.68 -9.38 5.51
CA SER A 374 -24.27 -9.05 5.67
C SER A 374 -24.07 -7.65 6.25
N PRO A 375 -23.00 -7.41 7.01
CA PRO A 375 -22.71 -6.10 7.58
C PRO A 375 -22.36 -5.07 6.50
N ASN A 376 -22.74 -3.82 6.75
CA ASN A 376 -22.28 -2.66 6.00
C ASN A 376 -20.91 -2.21 6.53
N ALA A 377 -20.03 -1.72 5.66
CA ALA A 377 -18.75 -1.10 6.03
C ALA A 377 -18.87 0.05 7.06
N ALA A 378 -20.03 0.68 7.18
CA ALA A 378 -20.30 1.70 8.20
C ALA A 378 -20.47 1.14 9.63
N LEU A 379 -20.61 -0.18 9.79
CA LEU A 379 -21.00 -0.83 11.05
C LEU A 379 -19.84 -1.48 11.81
N ILE A 380 -18.59 -1.18 11.44
CA ILE A 380 -17.43 -1.74 12.12
C ILE A 380 -17.25 -1.12 13.52
N GLN A 381 -16.93 -1.96 14.50
CA GLN A 381 -16.64 -1.59 15.88
C GLN A 381 -15.39 -2.33 16.34
N PRO A 382 -14.21 -1.68 16.35
CA PRO A 382 -13.04 -2.25 16.98
C PRO A 382 -13.22 -2.29 18.49
N GLU A 383 -12.88 -3.41 19.11
CA GLU A 383 -12.74 -3.51 20.55
C GLU A 383 -11.26 -3.39 20.91
N THR A 384 -10.97 -2.64 21.98
CA THR A 384 -9.61 -2.39 22.42
C THR A 384 -9.37 -2.89 23.84
N ASP A 385 -8.15 -3.30 24.14
CA ASP A 385 -7.72 -3.56 25.51
C ASP A 385 -7.42 -2.26 26.29
N GLU A 386 -6.99 -2.40 27.55
CA GLU A 386 -6.60 -1.27 28.42
C GLU A 386 -5.44 -0.43 27.84
N SER A 387 -4.63 -1.02 26.96
CA SER A 387 -3.52 -0.34 26.25
C SER A 387 -3.97 0.26 24.92
N GLN A 388 -5.27 0.34 24.66
CA GLN A 388 -5.86 0.82 23.40
C GLN A 388 -5.46 0.02 22.15
N ARG A 389 -4.98 -1.21 22.33
CA ARG A 389 -4.68 -2.11 21.20
C ARG A 389 -5.95 -2.77 20.74
N VAL A 390 -6.16 -2.86 19.44
CA VAL A 390 -7.32 -3.55 18.86
C VAL A 390 -7.15 -5.05 19.09
N THR A 391 -8.05 -5.66 19.86
CA THR A 391 -8.02 -7.10 20.19
C THR A 391 -8.94 -7.90 19.28
N SER A 392 -10.02 -7.27 18.80
CA SER A 392 -10.95 -7.83 17.83
C SER A 392 -11.71 -6.72 17.11
N ILE A 393 -12.31 -7.07 15.97
CA ILE A 393 -13.13 -6.14 15.19
C ILE A 393 -14.48 -6.78 14.92
N PHE A 394 -15.54 -6.15 15.42
CA PHE A 394 -16.91 -6.56 15.16
C PHE A 394 -17.53 -5.75 14.02
N SER A 395 -18.55 -6.31 13.39
CA SER A 395 -19.53 -5.57 12.63
C SER A 395 -20.91 -5.78 13.26
N ASP A 396 -21.51 -4.71 13.77
CA ASP A 396 -22.77 -4.77 14.53
C ASP A 396 -23.98 -4.65 13.59
N ILE A 397 -24.83 -5.68 13.59
CA ILE A 397 -25.99 -5.79 12.71
C ILE A 397 -27.23 -5.80 13.60
N TYR A 398 -28.09 -4.78 13.45
CA TYR A 398 -29.31 -4.63 14.24
C TYR A 398 -30.51 -5.17 13.47
N LEU A 399 -31.28 -6.07 14.08
CA LEU A 399 -32.39 -6.82 13.50
C LEU A 399 -33.72 -6.68 14.24
#